data_AF-A0A9Q0GQZ1-F1
#
_entry.id   AF-A0A9Q0GQZ1-F1
#
_cell.length_a   1.000
_cell.length_b   1.000
_cell.length_c   1.000
_cell.angle_alpha   90.00
_cell.angle_beta   90.00
_cell.angle_gamma   90.00
#
_symmetry.space_group_name_H-M   'P 1'
#
loop_
_entity.id
_entity.type
_entity.pdbx_description
1 polymer ?
#
loop_
_entity_poly.entity_id
_entity_poly.type
_entity_poly.pdbx_seq_one_letter_code
_entity_poly.pdbx_strand_id
1 'polypeptide(L)'
;MSLPIVLAIEDYDNEAIDVSPNVALLGLNGDLDGIFEALIPDQMASAFSLKALVCMALALTLCVQTTLGEGKIKCEQLEKDKCAFAVSSEGKRCVLEKSLRRSGEEVYTCRTSEIEAENLKDWIETDQCIEACGLDRNSLGISSDSLVESRFTHKLCSSHCYHCCPNVVDLFFNLAAGEGLFLPKLCEAQGTNTRRAMSEIRSSGFVAPAPKSGVFPVKYVDVAPAPM
;
A
#
# COMPACT_ATOMS: atom_id res chain seq x y z
N MET A 1 21.70 9.01 10.20
CA MET A 1 22.86 9.06 9.31
C MET A 1 23.09 7.65 8.81
N SER A 2 22.38 7.30 7.75
CA SER A 2 22.33 5.94 7.20
C SER A 2 23.52 5.77 6.26
N LEU A 3 24.35 4.76 6.52
CA LEU A 3 25.42 4.33 5.63
C LEU A 3 24.81 3.63 4.40
N PRO A 4 25.30 3.86 3.17
CA PRO A 4 24.89 3.08 2.01
C PRO A 4 25.58 1.71 2.04
N ILE A 5 24.81 0.64 1.83
CA ILE A 5 25.32 -0.74 1.69
C ILE A 5 25.52 -0.99 0.19
N VAL A 6 26.76 -1.26 -0.21
CA VAL A 6 27.18 -1.60 -1.59
C VAL A 6 27.04 -3.11 -1.79
N LEU A 7 26.32 -3.53 -2.83
CA LEU A 7 26.30 -4.91 -3.31
C LEU A 7 27.17 -5.01 -4.56
N ALA A 8 28.20 -5.85 -4.52
CA ALA A 8 28.93 -6.31 -5.70
C ALA A 8 28.45 -7.72 -6.03
N ILE A 9 27.85 -7.89 -7.21
CA ILE A 9 27.52 -9.20 -7.78
C ILE A 9 28.29 -9.25 -9.10
N GLU A 10 29.40 -9.98 -9.13
CA GLU A 10 29.96 -10.43 -10.39
C GLU A 10 29.21 -11.71 -10.76
N ASP A 11 28.34 -11.61 -11.75
CA ASP A 11 27.79 -12.79 -12.43
C ASP A 11 28.28 -12.81 -13.87
N TYR A 12 28.78 -13.99 -14.23
CA TYR A 12 29.37 -14.33 -15.50
C TYR A 12 28.22 -14.76 -16.42
N ASP A 13 27.55 -13.79 -17.06
CA ASP A 13 27.01 -13.90 -18.44
C ASP A 13 26.09 -12.70 -18.78
N ASN A 14 26.61 -11.92 -19.72
CA ASN A 14 26.11 -10.77 -20.48
C ASN A 14 24.58 -10.65 -20.74
N GLU A 15 23.87 -9.72 -20.06
CA GLU A 15 22.90 -8.80 -20.68
C GLU A 15 22.57 -7.59 -19.76
N ALA A 16 22.41 -6.41 -20.36
CA ALA A 16 22.55 -5.10 -19.73
C ALA A 16 21.42 -4.72 -18.75
N ILE A 17 21.80 -4.21 -17.58
CA ILE A 17 20.92 -3.41 -16.71
C ILE A 17 21.50 -1.99 -16.63
N ASP A 18 20.67 -1.04 -17.04
CA ASP A 18 20.90 0.40 -17.06
C ASP A 18 21.09 0.95 -15.62
N VAL A 19 22.20 1.65 -15.39
CA VAL A 19 22.57 2.24 -14.10
C VAL A 19 22.86 3.73 -14.28
N SER A 20 22.10 4.61 -13.62
CA SER A 20 22.61 5.88 -13.03
C SER A 20 21.52 6.76 -12.40
N PRO A 21 21.87 7.82 -11.60
CA PRO A 21 23.21 8.33 -11.28
C PRO A 21 23.45 8.52 -9.77
N ASN A 22 24.55 7.98 -9.22
CA ASN A 22 25.34 8.54 -8.10
C ASN A 22 26.26 7.46 -7.49
N VAL A 23 27.23 6.97 -8.27
CA VAL A 23 28.29 6.11 -7.74
C VAL A 23 29.64 6.75 -8.04
N ALA A 24 30.30 7.23 -7.00
CA ALA A 24 31.67 7.70 -7.06
C ALA A 24 32.62 6.50 -6.94
N LEU A 25 33.43 6.28 -7.97
CA LEU A 25 34.53 5.32 -7.98
C LEU A 25 35.75 5.91 -7.26
N LEU A 26 36.17 5.31 -6.16
CA LEU A 26 37.54 5.46 -5.64
C LEU A 26 38.16 4.08 -5.51
N GLY A 27 39.11 3.81 -6.41
CA GLY A 27 39.97 2.64 -6.34
C GLY A 27 40.96 2.78 -5.19
N LEU A 28 41.19 1.68 -4.48
CA LEU A 28 42.36 1.48 -3.65
C LEU A 28 43.07 0.21 -4.14
N ASN A 29 44.16 0.45 -4.87
CA ASN A 29 45.25 -0.50 -5.02
C ASN A 29 45.83 -0.78 -3.63
N GLY A 30 45.98 -2.06 -3.25
CA GLY A 30 46.68 -2.43 -2.04
C GLY A 30 46.55 -3.92 -1.72
N ASP A 31 47.62 -4.66 -2.01
CA ASP A 31 47.88 -6.04 -1.59
C ASP A 31 47.46 -6.34 -0.15
N LEU A 32 46.63 -7.37 0.02
CA LEU A 32 46.35 -8.01 1.32
C LEU A 32 46.49 -9.54 1.21
N ASP A 33 47.43 -10.01 0.39
CA ASP A 33 47.81 -11.43 0.25
C ASP A 33 48.69 -11.95 1.43
N GLY A 34 48.79 -11.22 2.54
CA GLY A 34 49.91 -11.39 3.49
C GLY A 34 49.61 -11.74 4.95
N ILE A 35 48.37 -11.97 5.40
CA ILE A 35 48.09 -12.11 6.86
C ILE A 35 47.34 -13.40 7.25
N PHE A 36 47.25 -14.41 6.39
CA PHE A 36 46.70 -15.70 6.83
C PHE A 36 47.37 -16.91 6.17
N GLU A 37 48.70 -16.97 6.23
CA GLU A 37 49.48 -18.18 5.92
C GLU A 37 50.38 -18.53 7.11
N ALA A 38 49.80 -19.16 8.13
CA ALA A 38 50.53 -20.03 9.04
C ALA A 38 49.57 -20.97 9.75
N LEU A 39 49.72 -22.27 9.48
CA LEU A 39 48.98 -23.43 10.00
C LEU A 39 47.55 -23.60 9.47
N ILE A 40 47.36 -24.33 8.35
CA ILE A 40 46.61 -25.61 8.27
C ILE A 40 47.14 -26.40 7.04
N PRO A 41 47.53 -27.68 7.15
CA PRO A 41 47.97 -28.49 6.02
C PRO A 41 46.77 -28.97 5.16
N ASP A 42 47.07 -29.21 3.88
CA ASP A 42 46.20 -29.74 2.83
C ASP A 42 45.02 -30.62 3.29
N GLN A 43 43.78 -30.14 3.12
CA GLN A 43 42.66 -31.05 2.81
C GLN A 43 41.51 -30.38 2.05
N MET A 44 41.35 -30.86 0.82
CA MET A 44 40.28 -30.56 -0.13
C MET A 44 38.93 -31.13 0.35
N ALA A 45 37.85 -30.44 -0.05
CA ALA A 45 36.43 -30.87 -0.08
C ALA A 45 35.45 -30.44 1.04
N SER A 46 35.86 -29.82 2.15
CA SER A 46 34.90 -29.47 3.24
C SER A 46 34.45 -27.98 3.29
N ALA A 47 35.27 -27.04 2.81
CA ALA A 47 35.02 -25.59 3.00
C ALA A 47 33.95 -24.98 2.06
N PHE A 48 33.68 -25.60 0.91
CA PHE A 48 32.67 -25.12 -0.04
C PHE A 48 31.25 -25.22 0.55
N SER A 49 31.03 -26.25 1.37
CA SER A 49 29.78 -26.48 2.08
C SER A 49 29.56 -25.44 3.19
N LEU A 50 30.59 -25.10 3.97
CA LEU A 50 30.47 -24.14 5.07
C LEU A 50 30.20 -22.70 4.59
N LYS A 51 30.88 -22.25 3.53
CA LYS A 51 30.66 -20.91 2.95
C LYS A 51 29.25 -20.77 2.37
N ALA A 52 28.78 -21.77 1.63
CA ALA A 52 27.41 -21.80 1.11
C ALA A 52 26.36 -21.83 2.23
N LEU A 53 26.61 -22.57 3.32
CA LEU A 53 25.73 -22.61 4.49
C LEU A 53 25.67 -21.25 5.21
N VAL A 54 26.78 -20.53 5.33
CA VAL A 54 26.82 -19.18 5.91
C VAL A 54 26.10 -18.18 5.02
N CYS A 55 26.29 -18.22 3.69
CA CYS A 55 25.57 -17.36 2.75
C CYS A 55 24.06 -17.63 2.76
N MET A 56 23.66 -18.90 2.77
CA MET A 56 22.26 -19.31 2.88
C MET A 56 21.66 -18.92 4.23
N ALA A 57 22.39 -19.07 5.34
CA ALA A 57 21.95 -18.61 6.65
C ALA A 57 21.80 -17.08 6.70
N LEU A 58 22.73 -16.33 6.10
CA LEU A 58 22.64 -14.87 5.99
C LEU A 58 21.41 -14.46 5.18
N ALA A 59 21.19 -15.08 4.02
CA ALA A 59 20.03 -14.84 3.17
C ALA A 59 18.71 -15.16 3.91
N LEU A 60 18.66 -16.27 4.64
CA LEU A 60 17.50 -16.63 5.46
C LEU A 60 17.27 -15.63 6.61
N THR A 61 18.33 -15.15 7.28
CA THR A 61 18.18 -14.11 8.33
C THR A 61 17.75 -12.75 7.77
N LEU A 62 18.13 -12.42 6.54
CA LEU A 62 17.67 -11.22 5.82
C LEU A 62 16.20 -11.35 5.40
N CYS A 63 15.77 -12.55 4.99
CA CYS A 63 14.37 -12.84 4.69
C CYS A 63 13.46 -12.83 5.93
N VAL A 64 14.01 -12.99 7.14
CA VAL A 64 13.24 -13.03 8.40
C VAL A 64 12.94 -11.64 8.97
N GLN A 65 13.54 -10.56 8.46
CA GLN A 65 13.31 -9.22 9.02
C GLN A 65 11.99 -8.54 8.61
N THR A 66 11.06 -9.23 7.93
CA THR A 66 9.80 -8.60 7.45
C THR A 66 8.51 -9.10 8.11
N THR A 67 8.55 -9.83 9.23
CA THR A 67 7.34 -10.09 10.03
C THR A 67 7.21 -9.11 11.20
N LEU A 68 7.12 -7.82 10.91
CA LEU A 68 6.65 -6.84 11.90
C LEU A 68 5.12 -6.92 11.97
N GLY A 69 4.61 -7.76 12.87
CA GLY A 69 3.17 -7.93 13.06
C GLY A 69 2.75 -8.75 14.28
N GLU A 70 3.55 -8.83 15.34
CA GLU A 70 3.11 -9.47 16.62
C GLU A 70 2.30 -8.51 17.51
N GLY A 71 2.04 -7.28 17.06
CA GLY A 71 1.16 -6.33 17.73
C GLY A 71 -0.21 -6.25 17.06
N LYS A 72 -1.28 -6.48 17.82
CA LYS A 72 -2.65 -6.17 17.37
C LYS A 72 -2.74 -4.67 17.09
N ILE A 73 -3.01 -4.30 15.85
CA ILE A 73 -3.14 -2.90 15.46
C ILE A 73 -4.39 -2.31 16.13
N LYS A 74 -4.18 -1.22 16.86
CA LYS A 74 -5.23 -0.32 17.34
C LYS A 74 -4.99 1.05 16.73
N CYS A 75 -5.99 1.61 16.06
CA CYS A 75 -5.83 2.87 15.34
C CYS A 75 -5.36 3.99 16.27
N GLU A 76 -5.86 4.03 17.50
CA GLU A 76 -5.54 5.07 18.50
C GLU A 76 -4.08 5.02 18.97
N GLN A 77 -3.34 3.95 18.66
CA GLN A 77 -1.93 3.77 19.00
C GLN A 77 -1.00 4.01 17.81
N LEU A 78 -1.54 4.28 16.62
CA LEU A 78 -0.74 4.57 15.44
C LEU A 78 -0.24 6.01 15.43
N GLU A 79 0.99 6.17 14.97
CA GLU A 79 1.56 7.46 14.64
C GLU A 79 0.88 8.04 13.39
N LYS A 80 0.98 9.37 13.22
CA LYS A 80 0.30 10.13 12.17
C LYS A 80 0.56 9.56 10.77
N ASP A 81 1.82 9.24 10.47
CA ASP A 81 2.32 8.74 9.20
C ASP A 81 1.93 7.29 8.89
N LYS A 82 1.38 6.56 9.87
CA LYS A 82 0.90 5.18 9.72
C LYS A 82 -0.61 5.04 9.83
N CYS A 83 -1.31 6.10 10.20
CA CYS A 83 -2.75 6.07 10.46
C CYS A 83 -3.58 5.91 9.20
N ALA A 84 -3.36 6.79 8.21
CA ALA A 84 -4.15 6.78 6.99
C ALA A 84 -3.92 5.46 6.21
N PHE A 85 -5.02 4.85 5.77
CA PHE A 85 -5.03 3.56 5.07
C PHE A 85 -4.47 2.39 5.89
N ALA A 86 -4.63 2.43 7.22
CA ALA A 86 -4.44 1.26 8.09
C ALA A 86 -5.77 0.57 8.43
N VAL A 87 -5.68 -0.69 8.86
CA VAL A 87 -6.77 -1.54 9.30
C VAL A 87 -6.40 -2.17 10.63
N SER A 88 -7.27 -2.02 11.62
CA SER A 88 -7.08 -2.56 12.96
C SER A 88 -7.16 -4.09 12.98
N SER A 89 -6.76 -4.67 14.12
CA SER A 89 -6.96 -6.10 14.42
C SER A 89 -8.43 -6.53 14.40
N GLU A 90 -9.37 -5.59 14.56
CA GLU A 90 -10.81 -5.83 14.48
C GLU A 90 -11.33 -5.81 13.04
N GLY A 91 -10.49 -5.46 12.05
CA GLY A 91 -10.90 -5.32 10.64
C GLY A 91 -11.52 -3.95 10.32
N LYS A 92 -11.40 -2.97 11.22
CA LYS A 92 -11.93 -1.61 11.01
C LYS A 92 -10.84 -0.69 10.48
N ARG A 93 -11.20 0.18 9.55
CA ARG A 93 -10.27 1.14 8.94
C ARG A 93 -9.92 2.26 9.91
N CYS A 94 -8.68 2.69 9.91
CA CYS A 94 -8.21 3.83 10.69
C CYS A 94 -8.39 5.14 9.91
N VAL A 95 -8.72 6.20 10.64
CA VAL A 95 -8.96 7.56 10.11
C VAL A 95 -8.10 8.56 10.84
N LEU A 96 -7.40 9.38 10.07
CA LEU A 96 -6.65 10.51 10.60
C LEU A 96 -7.58 11.72 10.71
N GLU A 97 -7.71 12.26 11.92
CA GLU A 97 -8.45 13.48 12.21
C GLU A 97 -7.49 14.61 12.56
N LYS A 98 -7.90 15.84 12.26
CA LYS A 98 -7.20 17.06 12.61
C LYS A 98 -8.09 17.91 13.51
N SER A 99 -7.55 18.37 14.62
CA SER A 99 -8.21 19.26 15.57
C SER A 99 -7.33 20.46 15.87
N LEU A 100 -7.93 21.57 16.32
CA LEU A 100 -7.21 22.76 16.75
C LEU A 100 -7.31 22.89 18.25
N ARG A 101 -6.16 23.07 18.92
CA ARG A 101 -6.13 23.46 20.33
C ARG A 101 -6.58 24.91 20.48
N ARG A 102 -6.93 25.28 21.71
CA ARG A 102 -7.21 26.69 22.07
C ARG A 102 -6.03 27.63 21.80
N SER A 103 -4.80 27.10 21.72
CA SER A 103 -3.59 27.83 21.32
C SER A 103 -3.47 28.10 19.81
N GLY A 104 -4.34 27.52 18.98
CA GLY A 104 -4.21 27.54 17.52
C GLY A 104 -3.31 26.43 16.97
N GLU A 105 -2.74 25.58 17.82
CA GLU A 105 -1.90 24.45 17.42
C GLU A 105 -2.74 23.32 16.78
N GLU A 106 -2.26 22.79 15.65
CA GLU A 106 -2.86 21.65 14.96
C GLU A 106 -2.46 20.34 15.63
N VAL A 107 -3.45 19.53 16.00
CA VAL A 107 -3.25 18.21 16.60
C VAL A 107 -3.87 17.17 15.70
N TYR A 108 -3.09 16.14 15.40
CA TYR A 108 -3.53 15.00 14.63
C TYR A 108 -3.81 13.83 15.56
N THR A 109 -4.94 13.16 15.34
CA THR A 109 -5.35 12.00 16.12
C THR A 109 -5.81 10.89 15.19
N CYS A 110 -5.32 9.68 15.42
CA CYS A 110 -5.77 8.50 14.68
C CYS A 110 -6.92 7.82 15.44
N ARG A 111 -7.97 7.43 14.72
CA ARG A 111 -9.17 6.82 15.30
C ARG A 111 -9.67 5.65 14.48
N THR A 112 -10.31 4.70 15.14
CA THR A 112 -11.02 3.61 14.47
C THR A 112 -12.33 4.13 13.86
N SER A 113 -12.52 3.92 12.56
CA SER A 113 -13.77 4.23 11.87
C SER A 113 -14.79 3.10 11.96
N GLU A 114 -16.03 3.38 11.52
CA GLU A 114 -17.07 2.37 11.38
C GLU A 114 -16.98 1.58 10.06
N ILE A 115 -16.07 1.96 9.17
CA ILE A 115 -15.90 1.30 7.86
C ILE A 115 -15.04 0.06 8.05
N GLU A 116 -15.62 -1.10 7.74
CA GLU A 116 -14.93 -2.38 7.78
C GLU A 116 -14.13 -2.61 6.49
N ALA A 117 -12.98 -3.28 6.61
CA ALA A 117 -12.19 -3.74 5.48
C ALA A 117 -12.52 -5.21 5.21
N GLU A 118 -12.72 -5.57 3.94
CA GLU A 118 -13.07 -6.94 3.60
C GLU A 118 -11.82 -7.84 3.68
N ASN A 119 -11.88 -8.88 4.52
CA ASN A 119 -10.82 -9.89 4.67
C ASN A 119 -9.42 -9.34 5.03
N LEU A 120 -9.32 -8.10 5.50
CA LEU A 120 -8.07 -7.46 5.91
C LEU A 120 -8.10 -7.12 7.39
N LYS A 121 -7.06 -7.49 8.11
CA LYS A 121 -6.84 -7.19 9.54
C LYS A 121 -5.36 -6.97 9.77
N ASP A 122 -5.04 -6.14 10.76
CA ASP A 122 -3.65 -5.86 11.14
C ASP A 122 -2.81 -5.41 9.93
N TRP A 123 -3.37 -4.50 9.11
CA TRP A 123 -2.77 -4.03 7.87
C TRP A 123 -2.38 -2.56 7.96
N ILE A 124 -1.18 -2.21 7.52
CA ILE A 124 -0.79 -0.82 7.24
C ILE A 124 -0.35 -0.80 5.79
N GLU A 125 -1.02 -0.01 4.96
CA GLU A 125 -0.62 0.11 3.55
C GLU A 125 0.82 0.60 3.45
N THR A 126 1.57 0.19 2.42
CA THR A 126 2.99 0.60 2.25
C THR A 126 3.10 1.97 1.58
N ASP A 127 4.22 2.68 1.77
CA ASP A 127 4.43 3.98 1.10
C ASP A 127 4.46 3.85 -0.42
N GLN A 128 4.97 2.74 -0.93
CA GLN A 128 4.92 2.39 -2.35
C GLN A 128 3.48 2.35 -2.87
N CYS A 129 2.57 1.75 -2.11
CA CYS A 129 1.16 1.72 -2.47
C CYS A 129 0.48 3.08 -2.35
N ILE A 130 0.79 3.85 -1.31
CA ILE A 130 0.30 5.23 -1.17
C ILE A 130 0.69 6.06 -2.39
N GLU A 131 1.95 6.02 -2.80
CA GLU A 131 2.44 6.79 -3.95
C GLU A 131 1.84 6.29 -5.27
N ALA A 132 1.78 4.98 -5.49
CA ALA A 132 1.25 4.41 -6.71
C ALA A 132 -0.23 4.72 -6.93
N CYS A 133 -1.01 4.73 -5.85
CA CYS A 133 -2.43 5.09 -5.85
C CYS A 133 -2.66 6.61 -5.87
N GLY A 134 -1.61 7.43 -5.79
CA GLY A 134 -1.73 8.89 -5.78
C GLY A 134 -2.35 9.43 -4.49
N LEU A 135 -2.06 8.78 -3.37
CA LEU A 135 -2.56 9.11 -2.03
C LEU A 135 -1.48 9.81 -1.19
N ASP A 136 -1.89 10.34 -0.04
CA ASP A 136 -1.02 10.98 0.94
C ASP A 136 -1.29 10.42 2.35
N ARG A 137 -0.24 10.15 3.14
CA ARG A 137 -0.33 9.69 4.54
C ARG A 137 -1.01 10.69 5.47
N ASN A 138 -1.02 11.96 5.10
CA ASN A 138 -1.67 13.04 5.82
C ASN A 138 -3.11 13.26 5.40
N SER A 139 -3.65 12.42 4.51
CA SER A 139 -5.07 12.44 4.14
C SER A 139 -5.94 12.37 5.38
N LEU A 140 -6.86 13.33 5.49
CA LEU A 140 -7.79 13.43 6.62
C LEU A 140 -9.13 12.79 6.23
N GLY A 141 -9.69 12.01 7.14
CA GLY A 141 -10.96 11.33 6.87
C GLY A 141 -10.87 10.25 5.80
N ILE A 142 -12.05 9.77 5.40
CA ILE A 142 -12.27 8.92 4.24
C ILE A 142 -13.35 9.62 3.42
N SER A 143 -13.09 9.93 2.15
CA SER A 143 -14.04 10.58 1.24
C SER A 143 -14.03 9.93 -0.15
N SER A 144 -15.19 9.89 -0.77
CA SER A 144 -15.42 9.45 -2.16
C SER A 144 -15.14 10.57 -3.18
N ASP A 145 -15.00 11.82 -2.78
CA ASP A 145 -14.89 12.99 -3.67
C ASP A 145 -13.75 12.87 -4.69
N SER A 146 -12.62 12.28 -4.26
CA SER A 146 -11.43 12.10 -5.12
C SER A 146 -11.72 11.25 -6.35
N LEU A 147 -12.73 10.37 -6.34
CA LEU A 147 -13.09 9.53 -7.48
C LEU A 147 -13.58 10.34 -8.70
N VAL A 148 -14.01 11.58 -8.49
CA VAL A 148 -14.39 12.51 -9.56
C VAL A 148 -13.15 13.15 -10.21
N GLU A 149 -12.01 13.15 -9.53
CA GLU A 149 -10.78 13.73 -10.03
C GLU A 149 -10.07 12.80 -11.01
N SER A 150 -10.02 13.19 -12.28
CA SER A 150 -9.39 12.37 -13.35
C SER A 150 -7.96 11.95 -13.04
N ARG A 151 -7.18 12.80 -12.34
CA ARG A 151 -5.78 12.49 -11.98
C ARG A 151 -5.69 11.40 -10.93
N PHE A 152 -6.50 11.49 -9.88
CA PHE A 152 -6.55 10.48 -8.83
C PHE A 152 -7.00 9.14 -9.40
N THR A 153 -8.11 9.15 -10.14
CA THR A 153 -8.64 7.93 -10.77
C THR A 153 -7.65 7.28 -11.72
N HIS A 154 -6.78 8.05 -12.40
CA HIS A 154 -5.74 7.48 -13.25
C HIS A 154 -4.66 6.74 -12.45
N LYS A 155 -4.27 7.27 -11.29
CA LYS A 155 -3.33 6.61 -10.38
C LYS A 155 -3.95 5.40 -9.70
N LEU A 156 -5.19 5.52 -9.21
CA LEU A 156 -5.96 4.43 -8.62
C LEU A 156 -6.13 3.25 -9.59
N CYS A 157 -6.42 3.53 -10.86
CA CYS A 157 -6.59 2.51 -11.90
C CYS A 157 -5.29 2.07 -12.57
N SER A 158 -4.13 2.56 -12.11
CA SER A 158 -2.83 2.05 -12.59
C SER A 158 -2.64 0.59 -12.16
N SER A 159 -1.93 -0.20 -12.96
CA SER A 159 -1.69 -1.61 -12.66
C SER A 159 -1.04 -1.83 -11.29
N HIS A 160 -0.13 -0.93 -10.90
CA HIS A 160 0.56 -1.00 -9.63
C HIS A 160 -0.38 -0.79 -8.44
N CYS A 161 -1.26 0.22 -8.50
CA CYS A 161 -2.24 0.42 -7.43
C CYS A 161 -3.31 -0.69 -7.45
N TYR A 162 -3.95 -0.90 -8.60
CA TYR A 162 -5.14 -1.73 -8.71
C TYR A 162 -4.88 -3.22 -8.39
N HIS A 163 -3.67 -3.71 -8.65
CA HIS A 163 -3.33 -5.12 -8.42
C HIS A 163 -2.44 -5.36 -7.19
N CYS A 164 -1.71 -4.35 -6.69
CA CYS A 164 -0.75 -4.56 -5.60
C CYS A 164 -1.15 -3.91 -4.27
N CYS A 165 -2.21 -3.10 -4.24
CA CYS A 165 -2.61 -2.33 -3.05
C CYS A 165 -4.03 -2.71 -2.59
N PRO A 166 -4.22 -3.93 -2.04
CA PRO A 166 -5.54 -4.50 -1.81
C PRO A 166 -6.39 -3.67 -0.86
N ASN A 167 -5.79 -3.07 0.16
CA ASN A 167 -6.52 -2.29 1.16
C ASN A 167 -7.07 -0.97 0.58
N VAL A 168 -6.28 -0.29 -0.25
CA VAL A 168 -6.70 0.94 -0.95
C VAL A 168 -7.78 0.63 -1.98
N VAL A 169 -7.57 -0.43 -2.78
CA VAL A 169 -8.53 -0.82 -3.82
C VAL A 169 -9.86 -1.23 -3.20
N ASP A 170 -9.85 -2.03 -2.13
CA ASP A 170 -11.08 -2.39 -1.39
C ASP A 170 -11.81 -1.14 -0.87
N LEU A 171 -11.09 -0.18 -0.28
CA LEU A 171 -11.70 1.05 0.20
C LEU A 171 -12.42 1.82 -0.91
N PHE A 172 -11.71 2.10 -2.01
CA PHE A 172 -12.29 2.90 -3.10
C PHE A 172 -13.32 2.13 -3.93
N PHE A 173 -13.24 0.81 -3.98
CA PHE A 173 -14.28 -0.03 -4.57
C PHE A 173 -15.59 0.13 -3.81
N ASN A 174 -15.54 0.04 -2.48
CA ASN A 174 -16.71 0.18 -1.63
C ASN A 174 -17.25 1.63 -1.59
N LEU A 175 -16.37 2.63 -1.58
CA LEU A 175 -16.79 4.04 -1.71
C LEU A 175 -17.46 4.30 -3.05
N ALA A 176 -16.88 3.83 -4.16
CA ALA A 176 -17.49 3.95 -5.48
C ALA A 176 -18.87 3.29 -5.52
N ALA A 177 -19.00 2.08 -4.97
CA ALA A 177 -20.28 1.38 -4.90
C ALA A 177 -21.32 2.15 -4.07
N GLY A 178 -20.90 2.79 -2.98
CA GLY A 178 -21.75 3.69 -2.18
C GLY A 178 -22.26 4.91 -2.95
N GLU A 179 -21.46 5.42 -3.90
CA GLU A 179 -21.84 6.48 -4.84
C GLU A 179 -22.62 5.98 -6.06
N GLY A 180 -22.93 4.68 -6.13
CA GLY A 180 -23.59 4.06 -7.28
C GLY A 180 -22.69 3.93 -8.51
N LEU A 181 -21.37 3.95 -8.33
CA LEU A 181 -20.36 3.73 -9.35
C LEU A 181 -19.74 2.34 -9.20
N PHE A 182 -19.34 1.72 -10.31
CA PHE A 182 -18.59 0.46 -10.28
C PHE A 182 -17.14 0.71 -10.67
N LEU A 183 -16.22 0.63 -9.69
CA LEU A 183 -14.81 0.98 -9.86
C LEU A 183 -14.14 0.28 -11.07
N PRO A 184 -14.34 -1.03 -11.33
CA PRO A 184 -13.75 -1.67 -12.51
C PRO A 184 -14.19 -1.02 -13.83
N LYS A 185 -15.46 -0.61 -13.94
CA LYS A 185 -15.96 0.09 -15.13
C LYS A 185 -15.42 1.51 -15.23
N LEU A 186 -15.21 2.17 -14.10
CA LEU A 186 -14.53 3.46 -14.05
C LEU A 186 -13.09 3.36 -14.57
N CYS A 187 -12.37 2.29 -14.21
CA CYS A 187 -11.01 2.03 -14.68
C CYS A 187 -10.96 1.63 -16.16
N GLU A 188 -11.91 0.83 -16.66
CA GLU A 188 -12.01 0.53 -18.10
C GLU A 188 -12.23 1.82 -18.94
N ALA A 189 -13.08 2.72 -18.45
CA ALA A 189 -13.41 3.98 -19.12
C ALA A 189 -12.21 4.94 -19.23
N GLN A 190 -11.22 4.85 -18.34
CA GLN A 190 -9.99 5.64 -18.46
C GLN A 190 -9.16 5.32 -19.70
N GLY A 191 -9.21 4.06 -20.18
CA GLY A 191 -8.49 3.65 -21.39
C GLY A 191 -9.07 4.23 -22.69
N THR A 192 -10.26 4.85 -22.64
CA THR A 192 -10.98 5.38 -23.81
C THR A 192 -11.45 6.82 -23.57
N ASN A 193 -10.73 7.79 -24.12
CA ASN A 193 -11.07 9.23 -24.18
C ASN A 193 -11.89 9.78 -22.97
N THR A 194 -11.15 10.11 -21.90
CA THR A 194 -11.58 10.39 -20.52
C THR A 194 -12.72 11.38 -20.32
N ARG A 195 -12.98 12.33 -21.23
CA ARG A 195 -14.07 13.32 -21.05
C ARG A 195 -15.47 12.79 -21.34
N ARG A 196 -15.62 11.85 -22.28
CA ARG A 196 -16.95 11.38 -22.74
C ARG A 196 -17.48 10.24 -21.89
N ALA A 197 -16.59 9.32 -21.49
CA ALA A 197 -16.98 8.14 -20.73
C ALA A 197 -17.43 8.48 -19.29
N MET A 198 -16.79 9.45 -18.62
CA MET A 198 -17.21 9.86 -17.27
C MET A 198 -18.60 10.53 -17.24
N SER A 199 -18.99 11.27 -18.29
CA SER A 199 -20.36 11.79 -18.39
C SER A 199 -21.39 10.69 -18.61
N GLU A 200 -21.03 9.63 -19.33
CA GLU A 200 -21.93 8.49 -19.61
C GLU A 200 -22.10 7.58 -18.38
N ILE A 201 -21.04 7.35 -17.59
CA ILE A 201 -21.14 6.58 -16.34
C ILE A 201 -22.03 7.30 -15.31
N ARG A 202 -21.86 8.63 -15.16
CA ARG A 202 -22.67 9.44 -14.26
C ARG A 202 -24.13 9.56 -14.72
N SER A 203 -24.35 9.59 -16.03
CA SER A 203 -25.70 9.71 -16.61
C SER A 203 -26.44 8.37 -16.74
N SER A 204 -25.74 7.24 -16.74
CA SER A 204 -26.37 5.91 -16.90
C SER A 204 -26.77 5.26 -15.59
N GLY A 205 -26.35 5.80 -14.44
CA GLY A 205 -26.75 5.27 -13.13
C GLY A 205 -26.49 3.78 -13.03
N PHE A 206 -25.27 3.33 -13.35
CA PHE A 206 -24.93 1.91 -13.31
C PHE A 206 -24.81 1.45 -11.85
N VAL A 207 -25.95 1.10 -11.27
CA VAL A 207 -26.07 0.60 -9.90
C VAL A 207 -25.30 -0.70 -9.77
N ALA A 208 -24.38 -0.77 -8.79
CA ALA A 208 -23.74 -2.02 -8.41
C ALA A 208 -24.83 -3.08 -8.06
N PRO A 209 -24.70 -4.33 -8.51
CA PRO A 209 -25.70 -5.36 -8.21
C PRO A 209 -25.85 -5.51 -6.68
N ALA A 210 -27.09 -5.41 -6.20
CA ALA A 210 -27.41 -5.50 -4.78
C ALA A 210 -26.91 -6.82 -4.17
N PRO A 211 -26.47 -6.83 -2.88
CA PRO A 211 -26.11 -8.06 -2.20
C PRO A 211 -27.32 -9.00 -2.15
N LYS A 212 -27.12 -10.26 -2.55
CA LYS A 212 -28.14 -11.30 -2.42
C LYS A 212 -28.29 -11.66 -0.94
N SER A 213 -29.06 -10.90 -0.19
CA SER A 213 -29.55 -11.31 1.13
C SER A 213 -31.04 -11.04 1.22
N GLY A 214 -31.81 -12.12 1.33
CA GLY A 214 -33.28 -12.10 1.28
C GLY A 214 -33.87 -11.31 2.44
N VAL A 215 -34.34 -10.10 2.16
CA VAL A 215 -35.23 -9.36 3.03
C VAL A 215 -36.41 -8.90 2.19
N PHE A 216 -37.61 -9.34 2.57
CA PHE A 216 -38.86 -9.01 1.91
C PHE A 216 -39.12 -7.49 1.94
N PRO A 217 -39.67 -6.91 0.87
CA PRO A 217 -39.96 -5.47 0.84
C PRO A 217 -41.09 -5.15 1.82
N VAL A 218 -40.78 -4.37 2.84
CA VAL A 218 -41.79 -3.69 3.67
C VAL A 218 -42.43 -2.61 2.79
N LYS A 219 -43.72 -2.76 2.51
CA LYS A 219 -44.51 -1.75 1.80
C LYS A 219 -44.64 -0.51 2.69
N TYR A 220 -44.05 0.61 2.27
CA TYR A 220 -44.36 1.92 2.82
C TYR A 220 -45.67 2.40 2.20
N VAL A 221 -46.66 2.73 3.04
CA VAL A 221 -47.91 3.36 2.62
C VAL A 221 -47.70 4.87 2.71
N ASP A 222 -47.76 5.56 1.57
CA ASP A 222 -47.79 7.02 1.52
C ASP A 222 -49.08 7.52 2.17
N VAL A 223 -48.93 8.24 3.29
CA VAL A 223 -50.03 9.04 3.86
C VAL A 223 -49.82 10.47 3.37
N ALA A 224 -50.74 10.94 2.52
CA ALA A 224 -50.76 12.33 2.05
C ALA A 224 -51.04 13.30 3.21
N PRO A 225 -50.48 14.52 3.21
CA PRO A 225 -50.78 15.52 4.24
C PRO A 225 -52.17 16.12 4.06
N ALA A 226 -52.88 16.36 5.16
CA ALA A 226 -54.18 17.05 5.16
C ALA A 226 -54.03 18.53 4.76
N PRO A 227 -55.03 19.11 4.08
CA PRO A 227 -55.02 20.53 3.76
C PRO A 227 -55.39 21.38 4.99
N MET A 228 -54.74 22.54 5.05
CA MET A 228 -54.96 23.64 5.99
C MET A 228 -56.34 24.29 5.88
#